data_AF-A0A969WQ10-F1
#
_entry.id   AF-A0A969WQ10-F1
#
_cell.length_a   1.000
_cell.length_b   1.000
_cell.length_c   1.000
_cell.angle_alpha   90.00
_cell.angle_beta   90.00
_cell.angle_gamma   90.00
#
_symmetry.space_group_name_H-M   'P 1'
#
loop_
_entity.id
_entity.type
_entity.pdbx_description
1 polymer ?
#
loop_
_entity_poly.entity_id
_entity_poly.type
_entity_poly.pdbx_seq_one_letter_code
_entity_poly.pdbx_strand_id
1 'polypeptide(L)'
;YKEAHDQLKKYGHAKEVFISTLKKLALVSLPVIAIILLTGETLFAFVFGEEWRVAGEYAKILIPLIMIRFMVAPISVSLSVFERQKISLYWQLGLLALTILVFVVTYLLGWEIKQFLILMSAVLSLYYIYFIFLLYKVVSGKK
;
A
#
# COMPACT_ATOMS: atom_id res chain seq x y z
N TYR A 1 -26.52 19.20 -21.49
CA TYR A 1 -26.03 18.08 -22.34
C TYR A 1 -24.50 18.05 -22.50
N LYS A 2 -23.82 19.15 -22.90
CA LYS A 2 -22.34 19.19 -22.98
C LYS A 2 -21.63 18.85 -21.67
N GLU A 3 -22.05 19.45 -20.55
CA GLU A 3 -21.45 19.20 -19.23
C GLU A 3 -21.56 17.74 -18.78
N ALA A 4 -22.67 17.07 -19.06
CA ALA A 4 -22.85 15.65 -18.75
C ALA A 4 -21.93 14.76 -19.60
N HIS A 5 -21.71 15.13 -20.87
CA HIS A 5 -20.81 14.41 -21.78
C HIS A 5 -19.33 14.58 -21.38
N ASP A 6 -18.95 15.80 -20.99
CA ASP A 6 -17.59 16.12 -20.53
C ASP A 6 -17.26 15.44 -19.19
N GLN A 7 -18.23 15.35 -18.27
CA GLN A 7 -18.06 14.60 -17.03
C GLN A 7 -17.87 13.09 -17.29
N LEU A 8 -18.69 12.47 -18.13
CA LEU A 8 -18.54 11.05 -18.50
C LEU A 8 -17.17 10.75 -19.11
N LYS A 9 -16.67 11.63 -19.98
CA LYS A 9 -15.34 11.50 -20.60
C LYS A 9 -14.21 11.64 -19.56
N LYS A 10 -14.34 12.58 -18.61
CA LYS A 10 -13.38 12.77 -17.51
C LYS A 10 -13.27 11.55 -16.60
N TYR A 11 -14.40 10.99 -16.14
CA TYR A 11 -14.40 9.79 -15.28
C TYR A 11 -13.96 8.53 -16.03
N GLY A 12 -14.35 8.38 -17.31
CA GLY A 12 -13.90 7.28 -18.17
C GLY A 12 -12.39 7.25 -18.32
N HIS A 13 -11.79 8.38 -18.72
CA HIS A 13 -10.35 8.47 -18.90
C HIS A 13 -9.57 8.28 -17.58
N ALA A 14 -10.05 8.86 -16.47
CA ALA A 14 -9.44 8.71 -15.17
C ALA A 14 -9.42 7.24 -14.70
N LYS A 15 -10.50 6.48 -14.95
CA LYS A 15 -10.58 5.04 -14.63
C LYS A 15 -9.58 4.22 -15.44
N GLU A 16 -9.44 4.50 -16.73
CA GLU A 16 -8.46 3.82 -17.58
C GLU A 16 -7.02 4.08 -17.11
N VAL A 17 -6.71 5.34 -16.81
CA VAL A 17 -5.39 5.73 -16.27
C VAL A 17 -5.13 5.07 -14.92
N PHE A 18 -6.14 4.99 -14.06
CA PHE A 18 -6.06 4.29 -12.77
C PHE A 18 -5.68 2.82 -12.95
N ILE A 19 -6.44 2.08 -13.77
CA ILE A 19 -6.24 0.64 -13.96
C ILE A 19 -4.90 0.38 -14.67
N SER A 20 -4.54 1.19 -15.66
CA SER A 20 -3.27 1.09 -16.38
C SER A 20 -2.08 1.31 -15.44
N THR A 21 -2.14 2.35 -14.60
CA THR A 21 -1.11 2.66 -13.60
C THR A 21 -0.98 1.53 -12.58
N LEU A 22 -2.10 1.05 -12.01
CA LEU A 22 -2.09 -0.04 -11.04
C LEU A 22 -1.45 -1.32 -11.62
N LYS A 23 -1.82 -1.71 -12.86
CA LYS A 23 -1.26 -2.88 -13.54
C LYS A 23 0.24 -2.75 -13.78
N LYS A 24 0.70 -1.59 -14.26
CA LYS A 24 2.14 -1.34 -14.50
C LYS A 24 2.94 -1.40 -13.20
N LEU A 25 2.46 -0.79 -12.14
CA LEU A 25 3.14 -0.80 -10.83
C LEU A 25 3.18 -2.21 -10.23
N ALA A 26 2.07 -2.95 -10.32
CA ALA A 26 2.03 -4.35 -9.90
C ALA A 26 3.08 -5.17 -10.67
N LEU A 27 3.13 -5.04 -12.00
CA LEU A 27 4.09 -5.77 -12.85
C LEU A 27 5.55 -5.43 -12.52
N VAL A 28 5.86 -4.15 -12.28
CA VAL A 28 7.22 -3.70 -11.91
C VAL A 28 7.61 -4.17 -10.51
N SER A 29 6.65 -4.27 -9.59
CA SER A 29 6.91 -4.67 -8.19
C SER A 29 7.05 -6.18 -7.99
N LEU A 30 6.50 -7.01 -8.88
CA LEU A 30 6.57 -8.47 -8.79
C LEU A 30 8.01 -9.02 -8.78
N PRO A 31 8.92 -8.60 -9.68
CA PRO A 31 10.33 -9.02 -9.62
C PRO A 31 11.00 -8.67 -8.30
N VAL A 32 10.73 -7.47 -7.77
CA VAL A 32 11.32 -6.99 -6.52
C VAL A 32 10.86 -7.84 -5.34
N ILE A 33 9.56 -8.16 -5.27
CA ILE A 33 9.03 -9.10 -4.28
C ILE A 33 9.70 -10.46 -4.41
N ALA A 34 9.78 -11.01 -5.63
CA ALA A 34 10.30 -12.35 -5.84
C ALA A 34 11.77 -12.43 -5.38
N ILE A 35 12.57 -11.43 -5.70
CA ILE A 35 13.96 -11.33 -5.24
C ILE A 35 14.01 -11.29 -3.71
N ILE A 36 13.27 -10.39 -3.05
CA ILE A 36 13.32 -10.28 -1.59
C ILE A 36 12.78 -11.54 -0.89
N LEU A 37 11.73 -12.18 -1.39
CA LEU A 37 11.20 -13.40 -0.79
C LEU A 37 12.16 -14.59 -0.91
N LEU A 38 12.81 -14.74 -2.06
CA LEU A 38 13.72 -15.86 -2.32
C LEU A 38 15.10 -15.64 -1.70
N THR A 39 15.63 -14.42 -1.76
CA THR A 39 17.02 -14.12 -1.40
C THR A 39 17.15 -13.06 -0.31
N GLY A 40 16.09 -12.55 0.30
CA GLY A 40 16.16 -11.42 1.24
C GLY A 40 17.17 -11.61 2.38
N GLU A 41 17.17 -12.77 3.03
CA GLU A 41 18.13 -13.08 4.10
C GLU A 41 19.58 -13.15 3.61
N THR A 42 19.82 -13.86 2.50
CA THR A 42 21.16 -14.05 1.94
C THR A 42 21.69 -12.78 1.30
N LEU A 43 20.84 -11.98 0.67
CA LEU A 43 21.18 -10.69 0.08
C LEU A 43 21.61 -9.69 1.15
N PHE A 44 20.84 -9.59 2.24
CA PHE A 44 21.19 -8.70 3.36
C PHE A 44 22.46 -9.17 4.07
N ALA A 45 22.59 -10.49 4.31
CA ALA A 45 23.80 -11.05 4.90
C ALA A 45 25.05 -10.84 4.01
N PHE A 46 24.91 -10.95 2.69
CA PHE A 46 26.02 -10.77 1.76
C PHE A 46 26.48 -9.30 1.65
N VAL A 47 25.53 -8.36 1.61
CA VAL A 47 25.84 -6.92 1.43
C VAL A 47 26.29 -6.26 2.73
N PHE A 48 25.67 -6.62 3.86
CA PHE A 48 25.87 -5.94 5.15
C PHE A 48 26.57 -6.79 6.21
N GLY A 49 26.78 -8.09 5.96
CA GLY A 49 27.35 -9.06 6.90
C GLY A 49 26.30 -9.94 7.59
N GLU A 50 26.72 -11.08 8.16
CA GLU A 50 25.81 -12.10 8.72
C GLU A 50 24.89 -11.59 9.82
N GLU A 51 25.30 -10.59 10.61
CA GLU A 51 24.48 -9.94 11.63
C GLU A 51 23.18 -9.32 11.05
N TRP A 52 23.17 -8.98 9.75
CA TRP A 52 22.03 -8.37 9.07
C TRP A 52 21.07 -9.37 8.44
N ARG A 53 21.32 -10.68 8.57
CA ARG A 53 20.40 -11.72 8.09
C ARG A 53 18.99 -11.55 8.65
N VAL A 54 18.89 -11.14 9.92
CA VAL A 54 17.62 -10.85 10.61
C VAL A 54 16.86 -9.70 9.93
N ALA A 55 17.55 -8.69 9.43
CA ALA A 55 16.91 -7.60 8.69
C ALA A 55 16.33 -8.09 7.35
N GLY A 56 17.00 -9.04 6.69
CA GLY A 56 16.47 -9.71 5.51
C GLY A 56 15.20 -10.52 5.80
N GLU A 57 15.13 -11.18 6.96
CA GLU A 57 13.91 -11.85 7.41
C GLU A 57 12.75 -10.84 7.63
N TYR A 58 13.03 -9.71 8.28
CA TYR A 58 12.03 -8.65 8.46
C TYR A 58 11.58 -8.04 7.14
N ALA A 59 12.50 -7.87 6.18
CA ALA A 59 12.17 -7.41 4.85
C ALA A 59 11.19 -8.36 4.14
N LYS A 60 11.35 -9.68 4.28
CA LYS A 60 10.38 -10.67 3.74
C LYS A 60 8.98 -10.50 4.31
N ILE A 61 8.86 -10.18 5.61
CA ILE A 61 7.56 -9.97 6.27
C ILE A 61 6.89 -8.66 5.77
N LEU A 62 7.69 -7.61 5.55
CA LEU A 62 7.20 -6.28 5.20
C LEU A 62 7.00 -6.08 3.69
N ILE A 63 7.65 -6.88 2.83
CA ILE A 63 7.61 -6.66 1.38
C ILE A 63 6.21 -6.66 0.77
N PRO A 64 5.22 -7.48 1.22
CA PRO A 64 3.85 -7.41 0.69
C PRO A 64 3.20 -6.06 0.98
N LEU A 65 3.35 -5.55 2.21
CA LEU A 65 2.86 -4.23 2.60
C LEU A 65 3.52 -3.13 1.76
N ILE A 66 4.84 -3.17 1.63
CA ILE A 66 5.61 -2.16 0.88
C ILE A 66 5.14 -2.10 -0.58
N MET A 67 4.88 -3.25 -1.21
CA MET A 67 4.35 -3.32 -2.58
C MET A 67 2.99 -2.64 -2.72
N ILE A 68 2.06 -2.90 -1.78
CA ILE A 68 0.72 -2.28 -1.83
C ILE A 68 0.84 -0.77 -1.65
N ARG A 69 1.71 -0.31 -0.74
CA ARG A 69 1.98 1.13 -0.54
C ARG A 69 2.56 1.78 -1.79
N PHE A 70 3.47 1.10 -2.48
CA PHE A 70 4.05 1.56 -3.74
C PHE A 70 2.97 1.72 -4.83
N MET A 71 2.03 0.79 -4.93
CA MET A 71 0.90 0.89 -5.86
C MET A 71 -0.02 2.07 -5.54
N VAL A 72 -0.26 2.33 -4.26
CA VAL A 72 -1.18 3.40 -3.80
C VAL A 72 -0.61 4.80 -4.01
N ALA A 73 0.71 4.98 -3.91
CA ALA A 73 1.36 6.29 -3.94
C ALA A 73 0.93 7.17 -5.15
N PRO A 74 1.10 6.74 -6.42
CA PRO A 74 0.71 7.56 -7.57
C PRO A 74 -0.81 7.64 -7.76
N ILE A 75 -1.55 6.66 -7.27
CA ILE A 75 -3.01 6.62 -7.39
C ILE A 75 -3.64 7.65 -6.44
N SER A 76 -3.07 7.82 -5.25
CA SER A 76 -3.55 8.79 -4.26
C SER A 76 -3.55 10.24 -4.79
N VAL A 77 -2.68 10.56 -5.76
CA VAL A 77 -2.65 11.86 -6.46
C VAL A 77 -3.95 12.15 -7.20
N SER A 78 -4.70 11.12 -7.63
CA SER A 78 -6.01 11.29 -8.26
C SER A 78 -7.02 11.98 -7.31
N LEU A 79 -6.91 11.81 -6.00
CA LEU A 79 -7.76 12.52 -5.04
C LEU A 79 -7.58 14.03 -5.13
N SER A 80 -6.37 14.50 -5.41
CA SER A 80 -6.09 15.93 -5.65
C SER A 80 -6.81 16.43 -6.89
N VAL A 81 -6.83 15.64 -7.98
CA VAL A 81 -7.48 15.98 -9.26
C VAL A 81 -9.01 16.06 -9.13
N PHE A 82 -9.60 15.28 -8.22
CA PHE A 82 -11.03 15.29 -7.91
C PHE A 82 -11.39 16.16 -6.69
N GLU A 83 -10.46 16.96 -6.17
CA GLU A 83 -10.64 17.84 -5.00
C GLU A 83 -11.12 17.11 -3.72
N ARG A 84 -10.79 15.81 -3.59
CA ARG A 84 -11.21 14.94 -2.49
C ARG A 84 -10.13 14.77 -1.42
N GLN A 85 -9.39 15.83 -1.09
CA GLN A 85 -8.30 15.76 -0.12
C GLN A 85 -8.73 15.33 1.28
N LYS A 86 -9.98 15.63 1.67
CA LYS A 86 -10.55 15.18 2.95
C LYS A 86 -10.53 13.66 3.09
N ILE A 87 -10.70 12.92 1.99
CA ILE A 87 -10.61 11.45 2.00
C ILE A 87 -9.18 11.02 2.36
N SER A 88 -8.17 11.67 1.77
CA SER A 88 -6.76 11.41 2.09
C SER A 88 -6.45 11.69 3.57
N LEU A 89 -7.02 12.77 4.12
CA LEU A 89 -6.86 13.10 5.53
C LEU A 89 -7.46 12.03 6.46
N TYR A 90 -8.72 11.64 6.24
CA TYR A 90 -9.37 10.60 7.05
C TYR A 90 -8.65 9.25 6.93
N TRP A 91 -8.16 8.94 5.73
CA TRP A 91 -7.32 7.77 5.49
C TRP A 91 -6.02 7.80 6.30
N GLN A 92 -5.30 8.93 6.32
CA GLN A 92 -4.07 9.07 7.11
C GLN A 92 -4.33 8.97 8.62
N LEU A 93 -5.43 9.56 9.10
CA LEU A 93 -5.84 9.44 10.51
C LEU A 93 -6.17 7.99 10.88
N GLY A 94 -6.90 7.26 10.02
CA GLY A 94 -7.17 5.84 10.23
C GLY A 94 -5.91 4.99 10.19
N LEU A 95 -4.97 5.30 9.28
CA LEU A 95 -3.66 4.63 9.22
C LEU A 95 -2.88 4.82 10.53
N LEU A 96 -2.85 6.04 11.05
CA LEU A 96 -2.20 6.37 12.31
C LEU A 96 -2.84 5.60 13.46
N ALA A 97 -4.18 5.63 13.57
CA ALA A 97 -4.91 4.93 14.61
C ALA A 97 -4.67 3.42 14.58
N LEU A 98 -4.72 2.78 13.40
CA LEU A 98 -4.43 1.36 13.25
C LEU A 98 -2.99 1.01 13.61
N THR A 99 -2.04 1.87 13.23
CA THR A 99 -0.62 1.65 13.56
C THR A 99 -0.39 1.70 15.08
N ILE A 100 -0.98 2.69 15.76
CA ILE A 100 -0.94 2.80 17.23
C ILE A 100 -1.62 1.58 17.86
N LEU A 101 -2.78 1.17 17.34
CA LEU A 101 -3.52 0.01 17.87
C LEU A 101 -2.69 -1.27 17.79
N VAL A 102 -2.08 -1.55 16.63
CA VAL A 102 -1.21 -2.72 16.46
C VAL A 102 -0.06 -2.68 17.46
N PHE A 103 0.61 -1.53 17.58
CA PHE A 103 1.72 -1.36 18.52
C PHE A 103 1.30 -1.61 19.98
N VAL A 104 0.20 -0.99 20.42
CA VAL A 104 -0.33 -1.16 21.80
C VAL A 104 -0.73 -2.60 22.06
N VAL A 105 -1.44 -3.25 21.12
CA VAL A 105 -1.84 -4.66 21.26
C VAL A 105 -0.63 -5.57 21.39
N THR A 106 0.38 -5.41 20.52
CA THR A 106 1.59 -6.24 20.59
C THR A 106 2.41 -5.99 21.85
N TYR A 107 2.43 -4.75 22.33
CA TYR A 107 3.12 -4.38 23.57
C TYR A 107 2.44 -5.02 24.79
N LEU A 108 1.11 -4.93 24.90
CA LEU A 108 0.35 -5.50 26.02
C LEU A 108 0.41 -7.03 26.06
N LEU A 109 0.50 -7.68 24.90
CA LEU A 109 0.63 -9.13 24.80
C LEU A 109 2.07 -9.64 24.97
N GLY A 110 3.05 -8.75 25.09
CA GLY A 110 4.46 -9.10 25.21
C GLY A 110 5.02 -9.83 23.99
N TRP A 111 4.49 -9.54 22.79
CA TRP A 111 4.91 -10.19 21.56
C TRP A 111 6.30 -9.74 21.11
N GLU A 112 7.05 -10.66 20.53
CA GLU A 112 8.33 -10.40 19.89
C GLU A 112 8.15 -9.58 18.60
N ILE A 113 9.24 -8.95 18.17
CA ILE A 113 9.28 -8.08 16.98
C ILE A 113 8.76 -8.78 15.71
N LYS A 114 9.01 -10.08 15.53
CA LYS A 114 8.51 -10.83 14.36
C LYS A 114 6.98 -10.86 14.32
N GLN A 115 6.33 -11.14 15.44
CA GLN A 115 4.87 -11.20 15.52
C GLN A 115 4.26 -9.80 15.35
N PHE A 116 4.91 -8.76 15.90
CA PHE A 116 4.55 -7.36 15.63
C PHE A 116 4.60 -7.04 14.13
N LEU A 117 5.69 -7.37 13.44
CA LEU A 117 5.86 -7.09 12.01
C LEU A 117 4.83 -7.86 11.16
N ILE A 118 4.52 -9.11 11.51
CA ILE A 118 3.51 -9.91 10.81
C ILE A 118 2.12 -9.27 10.98
N LEU A 119 1.73 -8.94 12.22
CA LEU A 119 0.43 -8.32 12.49
C LEU A 119 0.32 -6.95 11.81
N MET A 120 1.36 -6.13 11.90
CA MET A 120 1.43 -4.82 11.24
C MET A 120 1.32 -4.97 9.72
N SER A 121 2.09 -5.87 9.12
CA SER A 121 2.06 -6.13 7.68
C SER A 121 0.66 -6.57 7.24
N ALA A 122 0.02 -7.50 7.96
CA ALA A 122 -1.31 -8.00 7.64
C ALA A 122 -2.40 -6.91 7.75
N VAL A 123 -2.49 -6.25 8.91
CA VAL A 123 -3.53 -5.22 9.18
C VAL A 123 -3.40 -4.05 8.22
N LEU A 124 -2.19 -3.54 8.04
CA LEU A 124 -1.98 -2.40 7.15
C LEU A 124 -2.18 -2.78 5.69
N SER A 125 -1.78 -3.99 5.26
CA SER A 125 -2.02 -4.45 3.88
C SER A 125 -3.51 -4.47 3.57
N LEU A 126 -4.34 -5.01 4.46
CA LEU A 126 -5.79 -5.02 4.32
C LEU A 126 -6.36 -3.60 4.25
N TYR A 127 -5.88 -2.71 5.11
CA TYR A 127 -6.27 -1.30 5.09
C TYR A 127 -5.94 -0.70 3.72
N TYR A 128 -4.71 -0.86 3.21
CA TYR A 128 -4.30 -0.27 1.92
C TYR A 128 -5.07 -0.86 0.73
N ILE A 129 -5.41 -2.15 0.76
CA ILE A 129 -6.28 -2.77 -0.25
C ILE A 129 -7.66 -2.13 -0.23
N TYR A 130 -8.23 -1.89 0.95
CA TYR A 130 -9.48 -1.14 1.10
C TYR A 130 -9.36 0.28 0.51
N PHE A 131 -8.22 0.95 0.69
CA PHE A 131 -7.99 2.26 0.09
C PHE A 131 -7.95 2.22 -1.44
N ILE A 132 -7.29 1.23 -2.04
CA ILE A 132 -7.29 1.05 -3.50
C ILE A 132 -8.73 0.93 -4.01
N PHE A 133 -9.58 0.16 -3.32
CA PHE A 133 -10.99 0.05 -3.66
C PHE A 133 -11.74 1.38 -3.54
N LEU A 134 -11.48 2.14 -2.46
CA LEU A 134 -12.07 3.47 -2.25
C LEU A 134 -11.64 4.45 -3.34
N LEU A 135 -10.36 4.46 -3.72
CA LEU A 135 -9.84 5.29 -4.81
C LEU A 135 -10.48 4.91 -6.15
N TYR A 136 -10.63 3.61 -6.42
CA TYR A 136 -11.34 3.13 -7.61
C TYR A 136 -12.80 3.62 -7.63
N LYS A 137 -13.49 3.63 -6.49
CA LYS A 137 -14.86 4.15 -6.37
C LYS A 137 -14.92 5.65 -6.71
N VAL A 138 -13.99 6.45 -6.16
CA VAL A 138 -13.88 7.88 -6.46
C VAL A 138 -13.66 8.14 -7.95
N VAL A 139 -12.72 7.41 -8.55
CA VAL A 139 -12.34 7.60 -9.96
C VAL A 139 -13.43 7.09 -10.92
N SER A 140 -14.22 6.11 -10.52
CA SER A 140 -15.34 5.58 -11.31
C SER A 140 -16.63 6.41 -11.22
N GLY A 141 -16.64 7.52 -10.45
CA GLY A 141 -17.78 8.42 -10.35
C GLY A 141 -18.99 7.84 -9.59
N LYS A 142 -18.85 6.65 -8.98
CA LYS A 142 -19.89 6.10 -8.08
C LYS A 142 -19.79 6.81 -6.74
N LYS A 143 -20.82 7.57 -6.36
CA LYS A 143 -20.95 8.16 -5.01
C LYS A 143 -20.85 7.09 -3.94
#